data_AF-A0A349PXX9-F1
#
_entry.id   AF-A0A349PXX9-F1
#
_cell.length_a   1.000
_cell.length_b   1.000
_cell.length_c   1.000
_cell.angle_alpha   90.00
_cell.angle_beta   90.00
_cell.angle_gamma   90.00
#
_symmetry.space_group_name_H-M   'P 1'
#
loop_
_entity.id
_entity.type
_entity.pdbx_description
1 polymer ?
#
loop_
_entity_poly.entity_id
_entity_poly.type
_entity_poly.pdbx_seq_one_letter_code
_entity_poly.pdbx_strand_id
1 'polypeptide(L)' 'MTQLIFKNDLEKNKLEALLIFLKTWNIEAELKTSTRKAAKKQKSFSLSTGLWSDYSVDSKELRNKAWSR' A
#
# COMPACT_ATOMS: atom_id res chain seq x y z
N MET A 1 -3.45 31.09 1.41
CA MET A 1 -3.47 29.77 2.07
C MET A 1 -2.18 29.04 1.68
N THR A 2 -1.24 28.82 2.60
CA THR A 2 0.07 28.18 2.34
C THR A 2 0.10 26.77 2.90
N GLN A 3 0.59 25.81 2.12
CA GLN A 3 0.71 24.40 2.54
C GLN A 3 2.18 23.97 2.61
N LEU A 4 2.58 23.38 3.73
CA LEU A 4 3.89 22.76 3.92
C LEU A 4 3.76 21.25 3.75
N ILE A 5 4.41 20.69 2.74
CA ILE A 5 4.40 19.25 2.45
C ILE A 5 5.76 18.67 2.84
N PHE A 6 5.77 17.80 3.85
CA PHE A 6 6.98 17.10 4.27
C PHE A 6 7.15 15.80 3.46
N LYS A 7 8.34 15.59 2.89
CA LYS A 7 8.67 14.37 2.12
C LYS A 7 8.97 13.17 3.02
N ASN A 8 9.42 13.42 4.25
CA ASN A 8 9.82 12.41 5.22
C ASN A 8 8.85 12.38 6.39
N ASP A 9 8.76 11.22 7.03
CA ASP A 9 8.02 11.08 8.27
C ASP A 9 8.77 11.82 9.37
N LEU A 10 8.15 12.87 9.90
CA LEU A 10 8.73 13.66 10.98
C LEU A 10 8.23 13.13 12.31
N GLU A 11 9.13 13.09 13.29
CA GLU A 11 8.77 12.79 14.68
C GLU A 11 7.70 13.76 15.18
N LYS A 12 6.70 13.24 15.89
CA LYS A 12 5.57 14.02 16.42
C LYS A 12 6.02 15.25 17.21
N ASN A 13 7.05 15.11 18.04
CA ASN A 13 7.59 16.21 18.87
C ASN A 13 8.04 17.41 18.03
N LYS A 14 8.62 17.16 16.83
CA LYS A 14 9.09 18.23 15.94
C LYS A 14 7.91 18.96 15.28
N LEU A 15 6.84 18.22 14.95
CA LEU A 15 5.61 18.80 14.40
C LEU A 15 4.87 19.63 15.44
N GLU A 16 4.84 19.18 16.70
CA GLU A 16 4.27 19.94 17.81
C GLU A 16 5.03 21.24 18.08
N ALA A 17 6.36 21.19 18.10
CA ALA A 17 7.20 22.39 18.24
C ALA A 17 6.93 23.40 17.11
N LEU A 18 6.76 22.91 15.87
CA LEU A 18 6.44 23.75 14.72
C LEU A 18 5.04 24.37 14.82
N LEU A 19 4.03 23.61 15.28
CA LEU A 19 2.69 24.14 15.52
C LEU A 19 2.68 25.22 16.59
N ILE A 20 3.41 25.01 17.69
CA ILE A 20 3.54 26.02 18.76
C ILE A 20 4.20 27.29 18.21
N PHE A 21 5.28 27.14 17.43
CA PHE A 21 5.97 28.26 16.80
C PHE A 21 5.07 29.05 15.84
N LEU A 22 4.27 28.38 15.00
CA LEU A 22 3.33 29.08 14.12
C LEU A 22 2.23 29.80 14.91
N LYS A 23 1.79 29.21 16.03
CA LYS A 23 0.80 29.82 16.92
C LYS A 23 1.33 31.08 17.60
N THR A 24 2.60 31.15 18.00
CA THR A 24 3.16 32.39 18.58
C THR A 24 3.20 33.53 17.57
N TRP A 25 3.23 33.22 16.28
CA TRP A 25 3.15 34.20 15.20
C TRP A 25 1.71 34.51 14.77
N ASN A 26 0.73 34.00 15.51
CA ASN A 26 -0.69 34.15 15.23
C ASN A 26 -1.11 33.58 13.86
N ILE A 27 -0.42 32.52 13.41
CA ILE A 27 -0.70 31.82 12.17
C ILE A 27 -1.50 30.57 12.50
N GLU A 28 -2.72 30.49 11.97
CA GLU A 28 -3.54 29.28 12.06
C GLU A 28 -3.00 28.21 11.11
N ALA A 29 -2.64 27.06 11.68
CA ALA A 29 -2.10 25.92 10.94
C ALA A 29 -2.82 24.63 11.34
N GLU A 30 -3.19 23.84 10.34
CA GLU A 30 -3.81 22.53 10.52
C GLU A 30 -2.82 21.42 10.11
N LEU A 31 -2.71 20.37 10.94
CA LEU A 31 -1.90 19.21 10.62
C LEU A 31 -2.74 18.18 9.85
N LYS A 32 -2.41 17.95 8.58
CA LYS A 32 -2.98 16.85 7.78
C LYS A 32 -1.98 15.70 7.66
N THR A 33 -2.21 14.63 8.41
CA THR A 33 -1.44 13.39 8.28
C THR A 33 -2.06 12.52 7.18
N SER A 34 -1.43 12.50 6.01
CA SER A 34 -1.77 11.51 4.99
C SER A 34 -0.97 10.24 5.27
N THR A 35 -1.60 9.23 5.87
CA THR A 35 -0.99 7.91 5.95
C THR A 35 -0.81 7.40 4.51
N ARG A 36 0.44 7.30 4.06
CA ARG A 36 0.77 6.77 2.75
C ARG A 36 0.22 5.34 2.72
N LYS A 37 -0.87 5.10 1.97
CA LYS A 37 -1.44 3.75 1.81
C LYS A 37 -0.29 2.82 1.46
N ALA A 38 -0.08 1.78 2.27
CA ALA A 38 0.99 0.81 2.06
C ALA A 38 0.98 0.42 0.58
N ALA A 39 2.11 0.62 -0.10
CA ALA A 39 2.24 0.26 -1.50
C ALA A 39 1.85 -1.21 -1.63
N LYS A 40 0.70 -1.49 -2.26
CA LYS A 40 0.29 -2.87 -2.52
C LYS A 40 1.44 -3.52 -3.27
N LYS A 41 2.05 -4.54 -2.68
CA LYS A 41 3.10 -5.33 -3.33
C LYS A 41 2.58 -5.69 -4.72
N GLN A 42 3.22 -5.16 -5.76
CA GLN A 42 2.89 -5.54 -7.13
C GLN A 42 3.20 -7.03 -7.25
N LYS A 43 2.15 -7.85 -7.30
CA LYS A 43 2.30 -9.27 -7.59
C LYS A 43 2.70 -9.36 -9.06
N SER A 44 3.79 -10.06 -9.34
CA SER A 44 4.18 -10.42 -10.70
C SER A 44 3.14 -11.38 -11.25
N PHE A 45 2.29 -10.90 -12.16
CA PHE A 45 1.40 -11.77 -12.93
C PHE A 45 2.24 -12.47 -13.99
N SER A 46 2.56 -13.75 -13.77
CA SER A 46 3.04 -14.61 -14.84
C SER A 46 1.82 -15.06 -15.66
N LEU A 47 1.89 -14.96 -16.99
CA LEU A 47 0.84 -15.42 -17.90
C LEU A 47 0.44 -16.88 -17.65
N SER A 48 1.37 -17.70 -17.14
CA SER A 48 1.15 -19.11 -16.84
C SER A 48 0.44 -19.36 -15.51
N THR A 49 0.53 -18.47 -14.52
CA THR A 49 -0.04 -18.71 -13.19
C THR A 49 -1.46 -18.20 -13.05
N GLY A 50 -1.87 -17.17 -13.80
CA GLY A 50 -3.18 -16.53 -13.63
C GLY A 50 -4.39 -17.35 -14.13
N LEU A 51 -4.23 -18.22 -15.12
CA LEU A 51 -5.34 -19.02 -15.66
C LEU A 51 -5.64 -20.29 -14.85
N TRP A 52 -4.65 -20.80 -14.12
CA TRP A 52 -4.71 -22.11 -13.46
C TRP A 52 -4.49 -22.02 -11.94
N SER A 53 -4.25 -20.83 -11.37
CA SER A 53 -4.00 -20.67 -9.92
C SER A 53 -5.15 -21.12 -9.04
N ASP A 54 -6.39 -20.99 -9.52
CA ASP A 54 -7.60 -21.39 -8.79
C ASP A 54 -8.06 -22.81 -9.16
N TYR A 55 -7.38 -23.47 -10.09
CA TYR A 55 -7.68 -24.82 -10.51
C TYR A 55 -6.67 -25.79 -9.89
N SER A 56 -7.10 -26.59 -8.91
CA SER A 56 -6.32 -27.74 -8.40
C SER A 56 -6.36 -28.88 -9.41
N VAL A 57 -5.64 -28.73 -10.52
CA VAL A 57 -5.58 -29.79 -11.54
C VAL A 57 -4.54 -30.82 -11.14
N ASP A 58 -4.99 -31.95 -10.59
CA ASP A 58 -4.11 -33.10 -10.40
C ASP A 58 -3.85 -33.80 -11.75
N SER A 59 -2.58 -33.82 -12.15
CA SER A 59 -2.11 -34.52 -13.35
C SER A 59 -2.50 -36.00 -13.40
N LYS A 60 -2.61 -36.66 -12.23
CA LYS A 60 -3.02 -38.08 -12.16
C LYS A 60 -4.50 -38.26 -12.51
N GLU A 61 -5.37 -37.37 -12.02
CA GLU A 61 -6.80 -37.42 -12.33
C GLU A 61 -7.08 -37.17 -13.82
N LEU A 62 -6.38 -36.20 -14.43
CA LEU A 62 -6.50 -35.95 -15.87
C LEU A 62 -6.10 -37.16 -16.71
N ARG A 63 -5.01 -37.83 -16.32
CA ARG A 63 -4.53 -39.02 -17.02
C ARG A 63 -5.53 -40.17 -16.91
N ASN A 64 -6.10 -40.39 -15.74
CA ASN A 64 -7.13 -41.39 -15.56
C ASN A 64 -8.35 -41.09 -16.44
N LYS A 65 -8.90 -39.87 -16.41
CA LYS A 65 -10.06 -39.49 -17.25
C LYS A 65 -9.82 -39.61 -18.76
N ALA A 66 -8.61 -39.32 -19.23
CA ALA A 66 -8.30 -39.39 -20.66
C ALA A 66 -8.07 -40.82 -21.18
N TRP A 67 -7.64 -41.74 -20.31
CA TRP A 67 -7.24 -43.09 -20.70
C TRP A 67 -8.17 -44.19 -20.17
N SER A 68 -9.07 -43.89 -19.23
CA SER A 68 -10.16 -44.80 -18.85
C SER A 68 -11.32 -44.67 -19.85
N ARG A 69 -11.21 -45.40 -20.95
CA ARG A 69 -12.39 -45.79 -21.74
C ARG A 69 -12.89 -47.14 -21.25
#